data_AF-A0A3N9UXP7-F1
#
_entry.id   AF-A0A3N9UXP7-F1
#
_cell.length_a   1.000
_cell.length_b   1.000
_cell.length_c   1.000
_cell.angle_alpha   90.00
_cell.angle_beta   90.00
_cell.angle_gamma   90.00
#
_symmetry.space_group_name_H-M   'P 1'
#
loop_
_entity.id
_entity.type
_entity.pdbx_description
1 polymer ?
#
loop_
_entity_poly.entity_id
_entity_poly.type
_entity_poly.pdbx_seq_one_letter_code
_entity_poly.pdbx_strand_id
1 'polypeptide(L)'
;MEINLPCRLGKKEWMLFLTVILVVLASYFIWPLLDGLVLGLVFAYVGRPVKDLFKENRKAGSLAATICIVIPLSAIFALGVIETVNQIKWLEMHQQNIIATSYGFMSRVHIPQAIFDEISRGMANLMEIGLHLLTGLPVFGLGTALTLGVINFLISLCVCYFLLRDGARLKDAVLEFLNLEDMEFEKKCLARIDGILYGIYTGSIYTAIAGGLTSAAIFYVFGVPRPFAMASIVFLAGMVPFLTWLVFIPTAIGRYVEIGPVDALLFFLAASVLVHVAELVIRPYIVSAKSSLHPLLVLLAFLGGGLVAGISGFFLAPAMVGIVTGIYQVVAEERKEEQERVKREAGSSNAAKIVPETG
;
A
#
# COMPACT_ATOMS: atom_id res chain seq x y z
N MET A 1 -18.71 34.95 -55.29
CA MET A 1 -17.53 34.73 -54.43
C MET A 1 -18.06 34.24 -53.09
N GLU A 2 -18.36 32.94 -53.01
CA GLU A 2 -18.87 32.31 -51.80
C GLU A 2 -17.69 31.97 -50.89
N ILE A 3 -17.62 32.63 -49.73
CA ILE A 3 -16.66 32.35 -48.68
C ILE A 3 -17.26 31.22 -47.84
N ASN A 4 -16.93 29.99 -48.18
CA ASN A 4 -17.19 28.81 -47.36
C ASN A 4 -16.32 28.86 -46.10
N LEU A 5 -16.88 29.29 -44.96
CA LEU A 5 -16.26 29.06 -43.64
C LEU A 5 -16.44 27.59 -43.23
N PRO A 6 -15.41 26.93 -42.67
CA PRO A 6 -15.46 25.52 -42.32
C PRO A 6 -16.29 25.29 -41.04
N CYS A 7 -17.59 25.08 -41.19
CA CYS A 7 -18.53 24.74 -40.12
C CYS A 7 -18.42 23.28 -39.64
N ARG A 8 -17.19 22.77 -39.48
CA ARG A 8 -16.89 21.37 -39.08
C ARG A 8 -16.10 21.23 -37.78
N LEU A 9 -15.56 22.32 -37.21
CA LEU A 9 -14.87 22.29 -35.92
C LEU A 9 -15.82 22.28 -34.71
N GLY A 10 -17.02 22.89 -34.81
CA GLY A 10 -17.93 23.03 -33.67
C GLY A 10 -18.49 21.71 -33.10
N LYS A 11 -18.71 20.67 -33.92
CA LYS A 11 -19.25 19.39 -33.43
C LYS A 11 -18.22 18.55 -32.65
N LYS A 12 -16.95 18.56 -33.08
CA LYS A 12 -15.88 17.80 -32.41
C LYS A 12 -15.45 18.48 -31.11
N GLU A 13 -15.32 19.80 -31.10
CA GLU A 13 -15.00 20.57 -29.90
C GLU A 13 -16.13 20.48 -28.86
N TRP A 14 -17.40 20.51 -29.29
CA TRP A 14 -18.55 20.32 -28.41
C TRP A 14 -18.62 18.90 -27.83
N MET A 15 -18.36 17.86 -28.65
CA MET A 15 -18.25 16.49 -28.15
C MET A 15 -17.11 16.33 -27.13
N LEU A 16 -15.92 16.88 -27.42
CA LEU A 16 -14.78 16.83 -26.49
C LEU A 16 -15.10 17.54 -25.18
N PHE A 17 -15.71 18.72 -25.23
CA PHE A 17 -16.13 19.46 -24.05
C PHE A 17 -17.14 18.66 -23.21
N LEU A 18 -18.14 18.05 -23.86
CA LEU A 18 -19.11 17.19 -23.20
C LEU A 18 -18.45 15.95 -22.56
N THR A 19 -17.50 15.32 -23.27
CA THR A 19 -16.75 14.18 -22.74
C THR A 19 -15.91 14.57 -21.53
N VAL A 20 -15.20 15.70 -21.58
CA VAL A 20 -14.41 16.20 -20.44
C VAL A 20 -15.31 16.49 -19.24
N ILE A 21 -16.46 17.14 -19.43
CA ILE A 21 -17.43 17.38 -18.34
C ILE A 21 -17.92 16.06 -17.74
N LEU A 22 -18.30 15.08 -18.57
CA LEU A 22 -18.75 13.78 -18.09
C LEU A 22 -17.65 13.04 -17.32
N VAL A 23 -16.40 13.12 -17.76
CA VAL A 23 -15.25 12.52 -17.07
C VAL A 23 -14.99 13.22 -15.73
N VAL A 24 -15.04 14.56 -15.68
CA VAL A 24 -14.88 15.32 -14.42
C VAL A 24 -16.00 14.99 -13.44
N LEU A 25 -17.25 14.94 -13.92
CA LEU A 25 -18.40 14.60 -13.09
C LEU A 25 -18.29 13.15 -12.58
N ALA A 26 -17.95 12.20 -13.44
CA ALA A 26 -17.71 10.81 -13.04
C ALA A 26 -16.58 10.70 -12.00
N SER A 27 -15.48 11.43 -12.21
CA SER A 27 -14.36 11.47 -11.27
C SER A 27 -14.79 12.01 -9.89
N TYR A 28 -15.66 13.02 -9.86
CA TYR A 28 -16.19 13.56 -8.61
C TYR A 28 -17.05 12.53 -7.86
N PHE A 29 -17.90 11.78 -8.56
CA PHE A 29 -18.74 10.73 -7.95
C PHE A 29 -17.95 9.48 -7.53
N ILE A 30 -16.87 9.16 -8.24
CA ILE A 30 -16.01 8.00 -7.92
C ILE A 30 -15.06 8.31 -6.75
N TRP A 31 -14.75 9.59 -6.50
CA TRP A 31 -13.80 10.01 -5.47
C TRP A 31 -14.03 9.36 -4.09
N PRO A 32 -15.26 9.28 -3.53
CA PRO A 32 -15.49 8.64 -2.23
C PRO A 32 -15.33 7.10 -2.24
N LEU A 33 -15.33 6.49 -3.42
CA LEU A 33 -15.19 5.05 -3.65
C LEU A 33 -13.76 4.66 -4.09
N LEU A 34 -12.86 5.64 -4.18
CA LEU A 34 -11.50 5.45 -4.70
C LEU A 34 -10.72 4.44 -3.85
N ASP A 35 -10.87 4.50 -2.52
CA ASP A 35 -10.23 3.57 -1.58
C ASP A 35 -10.64 2.12 -1.87
N GLY A 36 -11.93 1.87 -2.07
CA GLY A 36 -12.45 0.55 -2.42
C GLY A 36 -11.94 0.06 -3.77
N LEU A 37 -11.90 0.93 -4.79
CA LEU A 37 -11.39 0.57 -6.11
C LEU A 37 -9.90 0.21 -6.09
N VAL A 38 -9.09 1.00 -5.38
CA VAL A 38 -7.66 0.77 -5.23
C VAL A 38 -7.38 -0.48 -4.39
N LEU A 39 -8.07 -0.67 -3.26
CA LEU A 39 -7.94 -1.89 -2.47
C LEU A 39 -8.35 -3.13 -3.28
N GLY A 40 -9.41 -3.02 -4.10
CA GLY A 40 -9.84 -4.11 -4.97
C GLY A 40 -8.79 -4.47 -6.01
N LEU A 41 -8.09 -3.48 -6.56
CA LEU A 41 -6.94 -3.69 -7.43
C LEU A 41 -5.80 -4.41 -6.68
N VAL A 42 -5.45 -3.96 -5.48
CA VAL A 42 -4.39 -4.59 -4.65
C VAL A 42 -4.72 -6.05 -4.35
N PHE A 43 -5.95 -6.32 -3.89
CA PHE A 43 -6.43 -7.68 -3.65
C PHE A 43 -6.43 -8.50 -4.94
N ALA A 44 -6.75 -7.88 -6.07
CA ALA A 44 -6.70 -8.57 -7.35
C ALA A 44 -5.29 -9.04 -7.71
N TYR A 45 -4.27 -8.20 -7.52
CA TYR A 45 -2.87 -8.57 -7.73
C TYR A 45 -2.43 -9.72 -6.82
N VAL A 46 -2.83 -9.67 -5.56
CA VAL A 46 -2.48 -10.67 -4.53
C VAL A 46 -3.22 -11.99 -4.76
N GLY A 47 -4.44 -11.94 -5.29
CA GLY A 47 -5.27 -13.10 -5.61
C GLY A 47 -4.90 -13.82 -6.90
N ARG A 48 -4.08 -13.21 -7.78
CA ARG A 48 -3.59 -13.85 -9.02
C ARG A 48 -3.00 -15.25 -8.82
N PRO A 49 -2.03 -15.49 -7.90
CA PRO A 49 -1.49 -16.84 -7.69
C PRO A 49 -2.58 -17.86 -7.34
N VAL A 50 -3.55 -17.50 -6.48
CA VAL A 50 -4.65 -18.39 -6.10
C VAL A 50 -5.57 -18.69 -7.28
N LYS A 51 -5.86 -17.69 -8.12
CA LYS A 51 -6.63 -17.89 -9.36
C LYS A 51 -5.91 -18.82 -10.33
N ASP A 52 -4.60 -18.67 -10.47
CA ASP A 52 -3.78 -19.41 -11.44
C ASP A 52 -3.62 -20.90 -11.07
N LEU A 53 -3.98 -21.31 -9.85
CA LEU A 53 -4.13 -22.73 -9.49
C LEU A 53 -5.28 -23.41 -10.25
N PHE A 54 -6.34 -22.67 -10.61
CA PHE A 54 -7.55 -23.20 -11.26
C PHE A 54 -7.56 -22.91 -12.76
N LYS A 55 -6.51 -23.35 -13.47
CA LYS A 55 -6.26 -23.04 -14.89
C LYS A 55 -7.42 -23.40 -15.84
N GLU A 56 -8.16 -24.48 -15.57
CA GLU A 56 -9.23 -24.97 -16.44
C GLU A 56 -10.54 -24.17 -16.35
N ASN A 57 -10.85 -23.56 -15.21
CA ASN A 57 -12.13 -22.88 -15.03
C ASN A 57 -11.94 -21.48 -14.46
N ARG A 58 -11.74 -20.51 -15.36
CA ARG A 58 -11.46 -19.10 -15.02
C ARG A 58 -12.46 -18.49 -14.05
N LYS A 59 -13.75 -18.86 -14.15
CA LYS A 59 -14.81 -18.37 -13.24
C LYS A 59 -14.70 -18.98 -11.84
N ALA A 60 -14.42 -20.28 -11.76
CA ALA A 60 -14.21 -20.96 -10.48
C ALA A 60 -12.93 -20.45 -9.81
N GLY A 61 -11.86 -20.24 -10.57
CA GLY A 61 -10.61 -19.67 -10.06
C GLY A 61 -10.76 -18.25 -9.53
N SER A 62 -11.51 -17.38 -10.22
CA SER A 62 -11.76 -16.02 -9.73
C SER A 62 -12.62 -16.01 -8.47
N LEU A 63 -13.65 -16.87 -8.39
CA LEU A 63 -14.47 -17.03 -7.19
C LEU A 63 -13.65 -17.58 -6.02
N ALA A 64 -12.88 -18.65 -6.24
CA ALA A 64 -12.06 -19.28 -5.22
C ALA A 64 -11.03 -18.31 -4.63
N ALA A 65 -10.33 -17.55 -5.49
CA ALA A 65 -9.37 -16.55 -5.05
C ALA A 65 -10.04 -15.38 -4.30
N THR A 66 -11.21 -14.93 -4.76
CA THR A 66 -11.98 -13.90 -4.04
C THR A 66 -12.39 -14.42 -2.67
N ILE A 67 -12.97 -15.62 -2.57
CA ILE A 67 -13.39 -16.22 -1.29
C ILE A 67 -12.19 -16.42 -0.35
N CYS A 68 -11.06 -16.90 -0.88
CA CYS A 68 -9.82 -17.10 -0.14
C CYS A 68 -9.26 -15.80 0.46
N ILE A 69 -9.55 -14.65 -0.16
CA ILE A 69 -9.16 -13.33 0.35
C ILE A 69 -10.24 -12.78 1.30
N VAL A 70 -11.51 -12.87 0.90
CA VAL A 70 -12.66 -12.30 1.63
C VAL A 70 -12.82 -12.89 3.01
N ILE A 71 -12.79 -14.21 3.14
CA ILE A 71 -13.04 -14.89 4.43
C ILE A 71 -12.02 -14.45 5.49
N PRO A 72 -10.69 -14.58 5.28
CA PRO A 72 -9.72 -14.17 6.29
C PRO A 72 -9.72 -12.66 6.52
N LEU A 73 -9.83 -11.84 5.46
CA LEU A 73 -9.84 -10.38 5.64
C LEU A 73 -11.07 -9.88 6.39
N SER A 74 -12.26 -10.43 6.10
CA SER A 74 -13.48 -10.06 6.83
C SER A 74 -13.40 -10.45 8.31
N ALA A 75 -12.84 -11.62 8.63
CA ALA A 75 -12.61 -12.04 10.01
C ALA A 75 -11.59 -11.11 10.72
N ILE A 76 -10.46 -10.81 10.07
CA ILE A 76 -9.43 -9.89 10.57
C ILE A 76 -10.03 -8.50 10.81
N PHE A 77 -10.80 -7.98 9.86
CA PHE A 77 -11.41 -6.67 9.94
C PHE A 77 -12.45 -6.61 11.07
N ALA A 78 -13.32 -7.61 11.18
CA ALA A 78 -14.30 -7.69 12.27
C ALA A 78 -13.62 -7.76 13.65
N LEU A 79 -12.61 -8.62 13.81
CA LEU A 79 -11.84 -8.72 15.05
C LEU A 79 -11.12 -7.41 15.37
N GLY A 80 -10.53 -6.77 14.36
CA GLY A 80 -9.80 -5.51 14.50
C GLY A 80 -10.72 -4.37 14.93
N VAL A 81 -11.87 -4.19 14.28
CA VAL A 81 -12.86 -3.15 14.63
C VAL A 81 -13.35 -3.33 16.06
N ILE A 82 -13.70 -4.56 16.45
CA ILE A 82 -14.17 -4.86 17.81
C ILE A 82 -13.08 -4.51 18.82
N GLU A 83 -11.83 -4.90 18.56
CA GLU A 83 -10.73 -4.68 19.50
C GLU A 83 -10.30 -3.22 19.58
N THR A 84 -10.27 -2.49 18.46
CA THR A 84 -10.03 -1.03 18.46
C THR A 84 -11.04 -0.30 19.34
N VAL A 85 -12.33 -0.65 19.25
CA VAL A 85 -13.36 -0.06 20.13
C VAL A 85 -13.09 -0.38 21.60
N ASN A 86 -12.58 -1.59 21.91
CA ASN A 86 -12.24 -1.96 23.29
C ASN A 86 -10.99 -1.24 23.79
N GLN A 87 -9.98 -1.03 22.95
CA GLN A 87 -8.80 -0.24 23.30
C GLN A 87 -9.16 1.21 23.58
N ILE A 88 -10.02 1.82 22.76
CA ILE A 88 -10.48 3.21 22.97
C ILE A 88 -11.17 3.33 24.34
N LYS A 89 -12.06 2.38 24.67
CA LYS A 89 -12.72 2.35 25.99
C LYS A 89 -11.73 2.15 27.14
N TRP A 90 -10.74 1.28 26.97
CA TRP A 90 -9.72 1.04 27.98
C TRP A 90 -8.87 2.30 28.23
N LEU A 91 -8.49 3.00 27.15
CA LEU A 91 -7.72 4.24 27.20
C LEU A 91 -8.49 5.35 27.92
N GLU A 92 -9.78 5.51 27.61
CA GLU A 92 -10.67 6.47 28.27
C GLU A 92 -10.77 6.20 29.78
N MET A 93 -10.91 4.93 30.19
CA MET A 93 -11.00 4.56 31.60
C MET A 93 -9.68 4.72 32.37
N HIS A 94 -8.53 4.57 31.71
CA HIS A 94 -7.21 4.58 32.37
C HIS A 94 -6.41 5.87 32.15
N GLN A 95 -6.98 6.89 31.52
CA GLN A 95 -6.29 8.14 31.17
C GLN A 95 -5.58 8.78 32.38
N GLN A 96 -6.26 8.87 33.53
CA GLN A 96 -5.70 9.44 34.76
C GLN A 96 -4.54 8.60 35.32
N ASN A 97 -4.64 7.27 35.23
CA ASN A 97 -3.63 6.36 35.73
C ASN A 97 -2.39 6.33 34.83
N ILE A 98 -2.55 6.43 33.52
CA ILE A 98 -1.43 6.49 32.57
C ILE A 98 -0.60 7.76 32.80
N ILE A 99 -1.25 8.91 33.00
CA ILE A 99 -0.60 10.18 33.32
C ILE A 99 0.13 10.08 34.66
N ALA A 100 -0.52 9.56 35.71
CA ALA A 100 0.10 9.42 37.03
C ALA A 100 1.31 8.47 37.03
N THR A 101 1.23 7.35 36.29
CA THR A 101 2.31 6.34 36.26
C THR A 101 3.50 6.81 35.41
N SER A 102 3.27 7.65 34.39
CA SER A 102 4.35 8.29 33.62
C SER A 102 5.14 9.30 34.48
N TYR A 103 4.47 10.11 35.30
CA TYR A 103 5.14 10.95 36.30
C TYR A 103 5.90 10.10 37.34
N GLY A 104 5.33 8.96 37.77
CA GLY A 104 5.96 8.04 38.73
C GLY A 104 7.22 7.34 38.21
N PHE A 105 7.26 6.92 36.95
CA PHE A 105 8.45 6.31 36.34
C PHE A 105 9.60 7.31 36.19
N MET A 106 9.26 8.54 35.79
CA MET A 106 10.25 9.57 35.53
C MET A 106 10.89 10.16 36.79
N SER A 107 10.27 10.01 37.97
CA SER A 107 10.93 10.31 39.24
C SER A 107 11.97 9.26 39.67
N ARG A 108 11.92 8.04 39.11
CA ARG A 108 12.85 6.94 39.44
C ARG A 108 14.06 6.86 38.51
N VAL A 109 13.95 7.36 37.29
CA VAL A 109 15.06 7.46 36.34
C VAL A 109 15.56 8.91 36.36
N HIS A 110 16.78 9.15 36.88
CA HIS A 110 17.41 10.49 36.90
C HIS A 110 17.78 10.95 35.47
N ILE A 111 16.78 11.28 34.64
CA ILE A 111 16.97 11.88 33.33
C ILE A 111 17.14 13.40 33.52
N PRO A 112 18.10 14.05 32.84
CA PRO A 112 18.25 15.51 32.86
C PRO A 112 16.93 16.21 32.54
N GLN A 113 16.53 17.17 33.38
CA GLN A 113 15.23 17.87 33.30
C GLN A 113 14.95 18.50 31.92
N ALA A 114 15.98 18.92 31.18
CA ALA A 114 15.83 19.48 29.83
C ALA A 114 15.34 18.45 28.79
N ILE A 115 15.89 17.22 28.82
CA ILE A 115 15.47 16.13 27.93
C ILE A 115 14.09 15.62 28.37
N PHE A 116 13.81 15.61 29.67
CA PHE A 116 12.53 15.24 30.25
C PHE A 116 11.40 16.18 29.80
N ASP A 117 11.61 17.48 29.83
CA ASP A 117 10.61 18.46 29.42
C ASP A 117 10.32 18.38 27.92
N GLU A 118 11.35 18.08 27.11
CA GLU A 118 11.21 17.97 25.66
C GLU A 118 10.53 16.67 25.24
N ILE A 119 10.85 15.54 25.88
CA ILE A 119 10.15 14.26 25.68
C ILE A 119 8.72 14.33 26.22
N SER A 120 8.50 14.93 27.39
CA SER A 120 7.16 15.05 27.98
C SER A 120 6.28 16.00 27.17
N ARG A 121 6.80 17.12 26.67
CA ARG A 121 6.08 17.99 25.72
C ARG A 121 5.85 17.30 24.39
N GLY A 122 6.81 16.55 23.87
CA GLY A 122 6.66 15.77 22.64
C GLY A 122 5.59 14.67 22.76
N MET A 123 5.60 13.93 23.86
CA MET A 123 4.59 12.90 24.16
C MET A 123 3.22 13.50 24.47
N ALA A 124 3.17 14.60 25.24
CA ALA A 124 1.93 15.33 25.50
C ALA A 124 1.34 15.87 24.20
N ASN A 125 2.14 16.49 23.32
CA ASN A 125 1.69 16.97 22.02
C ASN A 125 1.27 15.82 21.09
N LEU A 126 2.00 14.70 21.05
CA LEU A 126 1.63 13.52 20.24
C LEU A 126 0.35 12.86 20.77
N MET A 127 0.21 12.74 22.08
CA MET A 127 -0.97 12.18 22.73
C MET A 127 -2.16 13.13 22.59
N GLU A 128 -1.95 14.43 22.68
CA GLU A 128 -2.96 15.47 22.47
C GLU A 128 -3.39 15.54 21.00
N ILE A 129 -2.46 15.45 20.04
CA ILE A 129 -2.79 15.33 18.60
C ILE A 129 -3.56 14.03 18.35
N GLY A 130 -3.11 12.90 18.91
CA GLY A 130 -3.79 11.62 18.79
C GLY A 130 -5.19 11.64 19.40
N LEU A 131 -5.33 12.22 20.60
CA LEU A 131 -6.60 12.33 21.31
C LEU A 131 -7.52 13.31 20.59
N HIS A 132 -7.07 14.49 20.14
CA HIS A 132 -7.89 15.44 19.36
C HIS A 132 -8.27 14.89 17.99
N LEU A 133 -7.44 14.05 17.36
CA LEU A 133 -7.82 13.34 16.12
C LEU A 133 -8.88 12.26 16.40
N LEU A 134 -8.86 11.63 17.57
CA LEU A 134 -9.82 10.60 17.98
C LEU A 134 -11.12 11.17 18.56
N THR A 135 -11.06 12.26 19.34
CA THR A 135 -12.19 12.89 20.06
C THR A 135 -12.76 14.10 19.33
N GLY A 136 -11.99 14.74 18.46
CA GLY A 136 -12.46 15.79 17.54
C GLY A 136 -13.27 15.24 16.36
N LEU A 137 -13.27 13.92 16.17
CA LEU A 137 -14.25 13.25 15.32
C LEU A 137 -15.59 13.25 16.09
N PRO A 138 -16.63 13.98 15.63
CA PRO A 138 -17.95 13.82 16.22
C PRO A 138 -18.31 12.33 16.21
N VAL A 139 -19.05 11.84 17.20
CA VAL A 139 -19.50 10.42 17.24
C VAL A 139 -20.17 10.02 15.90
N PHE A 140 -20.81 10.98 15.24
CA PHE A 140 -21.31 10.87 13.86
C PHE A 140 -20.23 10.66 12.79
N GLY A 141 -19.05 11.29 12.93
CA GLY A 141 -17.87 11.14 12.07
C GLY A 141 -17.21 9.76 12.16
N LEU A 142 -17.16 9.15 13.35
CA LEU A 142 -16.73 7.75 13.49
C LEU A 142 -17.72 6.78 12.84
N GLY A 143 -19.02 7.00 13.04
CA GLY A 143 -20.07 6.20 12.41
C GLY A 143 -20.05 6.28 10.88
N THR A 144 -19.86 7.48 10.32
CA THR A 144 -19.75 7.66 8.86
C THR A 144 -18.45 7.09 8.32
N ALA A 145 -17.31 7.25 9.01
CA ALA A 145 -16.03 6.66 8.61
C ALA A 145 -16.08 5.13 8.60
N LEU A 146 -16.67 4.50 9.63
CA LEU A 146 -16.87 3.05 9.67
C LEU A 146 -17.82 2.59 8.57
N THR A 147 -18.92 3.30 8.33
CA THR A 147 -19.89 2.96 7.27
C THR A 147 -19.24 3.06 5.88
N LEU A 148 -18.54 4.16 5.60
CA LEU A 148 -17.79 4.35 4.37
C LEU A 148 -16.67 3.32 4.22
N GLY A 149 -16.01 2.94 5.32
CA GLY A 149 -14.99 1.89 5.34
C GLY A 149 -15.58 0.52 4.95
N VAL A 150 -16.74 0.15 5.51
CA VAL A 150 -17.46 -1.08 5.14
C VAL A 150 -17.90 -1.05 3.68
N ILE A 151 -18.43 0.08 3.20
CA ILE A 151 -18.83 0.24 1.79
C ILE A 151 -17.61 0.09 0.87
N ASN A 152 -16.51 0.79 1.15
CA ASN A 152 -15.26 0.68 0.39
C ASN A 152 -14.70 -0.74 0.43
N PHE A 153 -14.78 -1.41 1.58
CA PHE A 153 -14.39 -2.82 1.68
C PHE A 153 -15.26 -3.70 0.78
N LEU A 154 -16.58 -3.58 0.81
CA LEU A 154 -17.46 -4.35 -0.10
C LEU A 154 -17.19 -4.07 -1.58
N ILE A 155 -16.98 -2.79 -1.95
CA ILE A 155 -16.60 -2.40 -3.31
C ILE A 155 -15.28 -3.06 -3.70
N SER A 156 -14.28 -3.06 -2.81
CA SER A 156 -12.99 -3.69 -3.08
C SER A 156 -13.12 -5.17 -3.42
N LEU A 157 -14.06 -5.88 -2.77
CA LEU A 157 -14.32 -7.29 -3.06
C LEU A 157 -14.96 -7.48 -4.43
N CYS A 158 -15.94 -6.64 -4.78
CA CYS A 158 -16.55 -6.65 -6.11
C CYS A 158 -15.51 -6.36 -7.19
N VAL A 159 -14.71 -5.30 -7.01
CA VAL A 159 -13.64 -4.91 -7.94
C VAL A 159 -12.60 -6.02 -8.06
N CYS A 160 -12.16 -6.62 -6.95
CA CYS A 160 -11.23 -7.74 -6.95
C CYS A 160 -11.77 -8.92 -7.78
N TYR A 161 -13.04 -9.31 -7.54
CA TYR A 161 -13.68 -10.39 -8.29
C TYR A 161 -13.74 -10.11 -9.80
N PHE A 162 -14.20 -8.92 -10.20
CA PHE A 162 -14.30 -8.56 -11.61
C PHE A 162 -12.93 -8.44 -12.28
N LEU A 163 -11.93 -7.88 -11.60
CA LEU A 163 -10.55 -7.81 -12.11
C LEU A 163 -9.94 -9.21 -12.26
N LEU A 164 -10.19 -10.13 -11.32
CA LEU A 164 -9.73 -11.51 -11.44
C LEU A 164 -10.44 -12.24 -12.58
N ARG A 165 -11.74 -12.03 -12.73
CA ARG A 165 -12.55 -12.73 -13.73
C ARG A 165 -12.26 -12.22 -15.15
N ASP A 166 -12.35 -10.92 -15.35
CA ASP A 166 -12.35 -10.26 -16.65
C ASP A 166 -11.05 -9.48 -16.94
N GLY A 167 -10.02 -9.58 -16.10
CA GLY A 167 -8.77 -8.82 -16.24
C GLY A 167 -8.05 -8.99 -17.58
N ALA A 168 -8.20 -10.13 -18.26
CA ALA A 168 -7.67 -10.31 -19.62
C ALA A 168 -8.40 -9.40 -20.62
N ARG A 169 -9.74 -9.36 -20.56
CA ARG A 169 -10.54 -8.47 -21.42
C ARG A 169 -10.27 -7.01 -21.13
N LEU A 170 -10.06 -6.65 -19.86
CA LEU A 170 -9.71 -5.29 -19.48
C LEU A 170 -8.34 -4.89 -20.04
N LYS A 171 -7.36 -5.80 -19.99
CA LYS A 171 -6.03 -5.58 -20.60
C LYS A 171 -6.16 -5.36 -22.11
N ASP A 172 -6.91 -6.22 -22.79
CA ASP A 172 -7.09 -6.15 -24.24
C ASP A 172 -7.82 -4.84 -24.64
N ALA A 173 -8.87 -4.46 -23.90
CA ALA A 173 -9.58 -3.20 -24.12
C ALA A 173 -8.69 -1.96 -23.89
N VAL A 174 -7.77 -2.00 -22.92
CA VAL A 174 -6.80 -0.91 -22.69
C VAL A 174 -5.80 -0.82 -23.85
N LEU A 175 -5.33 -1.97 -24.37
CA LEU A 175 -4.42 -2.02 -25.51
C LEU A 175 -5.09 -1.48 -26.79
N GLU A 176 -6.34 -1.86 -27.03
CA GLU A 176 -7.15 -1.37 -28.15
C GLU A 176 -7.42 0.13 -28.02
N PHE A 177 -7.83 0.60 -26.83
CA PHE A 177 -8.14 2.02 -26.60
C PHE A 177 -6.92 2.94 -26.79
N LEU A 178 -5.73 2.46 -26.42
CA LEU A 178 -4.48 3.21 -26.59
C LEU A 178 -3.87 3.02 -28.00
N ASN A 179 -4.50 2.25 -28.90
CA ASN A 179 -3.96 1.85 -30.21
C ASN A 179 -2.56 1.22 -30.13
N LEU A 180 -2.29 0.44 -29.07
CA LEU A 180 -0.97 -0.15 -28.79
C LEU A 180 -0.81 -1.59 -29.30
N GLU A 181 -1.74 -2.08 -30.11
CA GLU A 181 -1.73 -3.46 -30.58
C GLU A 181 -0.48 -3.82 -31.39
N ASP A 182 0.13 -2.84 -32.06
CA ASP A 182 1.30 -3.08 -32.94
C ASP A 182 2.64 -2.56 -32.36
N MET A 183 2.63 -1.94 -31.17
CA MET A 183 3.82 -1.29 -30.64
C MET A 183 4.49 -2.14 -29.54
N GLU A 184 5.63 -2.77 -29.88
CA GLU A 184 6.36 -3.66 -28.96
C GLU A 184 6.87 -2.93 -27.70
N PHE A 185 7.29 -1.68 -27.85
CA PHE A 185 7.84 -0.87 -26.76
C PHE A 185 6.84 -0.68 -25.61
N GLU A 186 5.59 -0.38 -25.94
CA GLU A 186 4.52 -0.12 -24.98
C GLU A 186 4.06 -1.40 -24.30
N LYS A 187 4.04 -2.52 -25.03
CA LYS A 187 3.80 -3.85 -24.43
C LYS A 187 4.89 -4.20 -23.41
N LYS A 188 6.16 -3.91 -23.73
CA LYS A 188 7.28 -4.08 -22.79
C LYS A 188 7.13 -3.17 -21.57
N CYS A 189 6.76 -1.90 -21.75
CA CYS A 189 6.45 -0.99 -20.64
C CYS A 189 5.33 -1.53 -19.75
N LEU A 190 4.18 -1.91 -20.33
CA LEU A 190 3.04 -2.43 -19.57
C LEU A 190 3.39 -3.70 -18.79
N ALA A 191 4.13 -4.62 -19.40
CA ALA A 191 4.60 -5.84 -18.72
C ALA A 191 5.55 -5.52 -17.55
N ARG A 192 6.47 -4.55 -17.74
CA ARG A 192 7.38 -4.08 -16.69
C ARG A 192 6.62 -3.45 -15.53
N ILE A 193 5.66 -2.58 -15.84
CA ILE A 193 4.81 -1.92 -14.85
C ILE A 193 4.01 -2.95 -14.05
N ASP A 194 3.34 -3.90 -14.72
CA ASP A 194 2.57 -4.97 -14.05
C ASP A 194 3.46 -5.79 -13.11
N GLY A 195 4.71 -6.08 -13.51
CA GLY A 195 5.70 -6.76 -12.67
C GLY A 195 6.08 -5.96 -11.41
N ILE A 196 6.31 -4.65 -11.55
CA ILE A 196 6.64 -3.74 -10.43
C ILE A 196 5.45 -3.63 -9.48
N LEU A 197 4.24 -3.37 -9.99
CA LEU A 197 3.02 -3.26 -9.18
C LEU A 197 2.73 -4.56 -8.44
N TYR A 198 2.86 -5.70 -9.12
CA TYR A 198 2.75 -7.02 -8.50
C TYR A 198 3.72 -7.15 -7.33
N GLY A 199 5.00 -6.81 -7.51
CA GLY A 199 6.01 -6.86 -6.45
C GLY A 199 5.68 -5.97 -5.24
N ILE A 200 5.24 -4.73 -5.49
CA ILE A 200 4.90 -3.76 -4.43
C ILE A 200 3.69 -4.23 -3.61
N TYR A 201 2.62 -4.64 -4.28
CA TYR A 201 1.36 -5.02 -3.62
C TYR A 201 1.49 -6.37 -2.91
N THR A 202 2.07 -7.37 -3.58
CA THR A 202 2.31 -8.67 -2.93
C THR A 202 3.29 -8.53 -1.79
N GLY A 203 4.38 -7.77 -1.97
CA GLY A 203 5.36 -7.50 -0.91
C GLY A 203 4.72 -6.89 0.34
N SER A 204 3.84 -5.90 0.16
CA SER A 204 3.11 -5.28 1.28
C SER A 204 2.22 -6.27 2.02
N ILE A 205 1.42 -7.07 1.30
CA ILE A 205 0.51 -8.05 1.94
C ILE A 205 1.28 -9.19 2.60
N TYR A 206 2.29 -9.78 1.95
CA TYR A 206 3.08 -10.86 2.55
C TYR A 206 3.81 -10.38 3.82
N THR A 207 4.32 -9.16 3.79
CA THR A 207 4.92 -8.53 4.99
C THR A 207 3.88 -8.37 6.10
N ALA A 208 2.68 -7.89 5.78
CA ALA A 208 1.59 -7.74 6.75
C ALA A 208 1.14 -9.09 7.35
N ILE A 209 1.05 -10.15 6.54
CA ILE A 209 0.76 -11.52 7.00
C ILE A 209 1.83 -11.99 7.97
N ALA A 210 3.11 -11.88 7.59
CA ALA A 210 4.23 -12.30 8.43
C ALA A 210 4.28 -11.52 9.76
N GLY A 211 4.08 -10.20 9.70
CA GLY A 211 4.02 -9.32 10.86
C GLY A 211 2.84 -9.65 11.79
N GLY A 212 1.65 -9.88 11.24
CA GLY A 212 0.46 -10.29 11.99
C GLY A 212 0.63 -11.64 12.68
N LEU A 213 1.15 -12.66 11.97
CA LEU A 213 1.41 -13.99 12.55
C LEU A 213 2.46 -13.94 13.66
N THR A 214 3.56 -13.22 13.43
CA THR A 214 4.62 -13.02 14.42
C THR A 214 4.07 -12.31 15.65
N SER A 215 3.25 -11.28 15.44
CA SER A 215 2.60 -10.53 16.53
C SER A 215 1.61 -11.37 17.31
N ALA A 216 0.85 -12.26 16.67
CA ALA A 216 -0.02 -13.20 17.36
C ALA A 216 0.76 -14.09 18.33
N ALA A 217 1.92 -14.61 17.91
CA ALA A 217 2.79 -15.41 18.76
C ALA A 217 3.34 -14.59 19.93
N ILE A 218 3.80 -13.36 19.69
CA ILE A 218 4.29 -12.46 20.75
C ILE A 218 3.18 -12.16 21.74
N PHE A 219 2.01 -11.71 21.28
CA PHE A 219 0.88 -11.40 22.16
C PHE A 219 0.45 -12.60 23.00
N TYR A 220 0.50 -13.81 22.43
CA TYR A 220 0.19 -15.03 23.16
C TYR A 220 1.23 -15.32 24.26
N VAL A 221 2.53 -15.26 23.94
CA VAL A 221 3.63 -15.54 24.89
C VAL A 221 3.64 -14.54 26.05
N PHE A 222 3.38 -13.27 25.76
CA PHE A 222 3.34 -12.22 26.78
C PHE A 222 1.99 -12.17 27.52
N GLY A 223 0.99 -12.97 27.13
CA GLY A 223 -0.31 -13.01 27.79
C GLY A 223 -1.13 -11.73 27.60
N VAL A 224 -0.98 -11.05 26.46
CA VAL A 224 -1.80 -9.89 26.11
C VAL A 224 -3.26 -10.36 25.88
N PRO A 225 -4.27 -9.67 26.44
CA PRO A 225 -5.67 -10.02 26.21
C PRO A 225 -6.00 -10.07 24.71
N ARG A 226 -6.73 -11.11 24.30
CA ARG A 226 -7.20 -11.32 22.91
C ARG A 226 -6.07 -11.20 21.87
N PRO A 227 -5.06 -12.09 21.93
CA PRO A 227 -3.85 -11.98 21.11
C PRO A 227 -4.15 -11.99 19.60
N PHE A 228 -5.15 -12.75 19.16
CA PHE A 228 -5.56 -12.80 17.75
C PHE A 228 -6.23 -11.50 17.26
N ALA A 229 -6.94 -10.79 18.14
CA ALA A 229 -7.57 -9.52 17.78
C ALA A 229 -6.53 -8.39 17.74
N MET A 230 -5.57 -8.39 18.68
CA MET A 230 -4.42 -7.49 18.59
C MET A 230 -3.58 -7.75 17.34
N ALA A 231 -3.35 -9.02 17.00
CA ALA A 231 -2.63 -9.40 15.79
C ALA A 231 -3.36 -9.00 14.52
N SER A 232 -4.70 -8.95 14.51
CA SER A 232 -5.46 -8.46 13.36
C SER A 232 -5.29 -6.95 13.18
N ILE A 233 -5.22 -6.17 14.27
CA ILE A 233 -4.85 -4.74 14.20
C ILE A 233 -3.42 -4.59 13.66
N VAL A 234 -2.46 -5.39 14.13
CA VAL A 234 -1.08 -5.35 13.59
C VAL A 234 -1.02 -5.75 12.13
N PHE A 235 -1.81 -6.73 11.69
CA PHE A 235 -1.92 -7.09 10.27
C PHE A 235 -2.41 -5.90 9.43
N LEU A 236 -3.47 -5.21 9.87
CA LEU A 236 -4.00 -4.03 9.18
C LEU A 236 -2.98 -2.89 9.18
N ALA A 237 -2.31 -2.65 10.31
CA ALA A 237 -1.25 -1.66 10.43
C ALA A 237 -0.03 -2.00 9.55
N GLY A 238 0.36 -3.28 9.48
CA GLY A 238 1.53 -3.77 8.75
C GLY A 238 1.41 -3.71 7.22
N MET A 239 0.21 -3.43 6.69
CA MET A 239 0.07 -3.03 5.30
C MET A 239 0.85 -1.73 5.02
N VAL A 240 0.87 -0.83 6.00
CA VAL A 240 1.58 0.46 5.95
C VAL A 240 2.92 0.36 6.69
N PRO A 241 4.04 0.75 6.06
CA PRO A 241 5.34 0.78 6.74
C PRO A 241 5.27 1.59 8.03
N PHE A 242 5.91 1.09 9.08
CA PHE A 242 6.05 1.76 10.38
C PHE A 242 4.75 1.97 11.19
N LEU A 243 3.55 1.74 10.63
CA LEU A 243 2.31 1.87 11.40
C LEU A 243 2.14 0.79 12.46
N THR A 244 2.86 -0.32 12.38
CA THR A 244 2.84 -1.39 13.40
C THR A 244 3.25 -0.87 14.79
N TRP A 245 4.09 0.18 14.84
CA TRP A 245 4.51 0.82 16.09
C TRP A 245 3.35 1.53 16.81
N LEU A 246 2.33 1.98 16.06
CA LEU A 246 1.12 2.57 16.63
C LEU A 246 0.34 1.58 17.50
N VAL A 247 0.53 0.27 17.27
CA VAL A 247 -0.07 -0.79 18.09
C VAL A 247 0.85 -1.16 19.25
N PHE A 248 2.14 -1.34 18.99
CA PHE A 248 3.08 -1.80 20.02
C PHE A 248 3.31 -0.78 21.14
N ILE A 249 3.35 0.52 20.84
CA ILE A 249 3.59 1.56 21.85
C ILE A 249 2.47 1.58 22.89
N PRO A 250 1.18 1.73 22.53
CA PRO A 250 0.08 1.68 23.52
C PRO A 250 0.01 0.35 24.26
N THR A 251 0.23 -0.78 23.58
CA THR A 251 0.23 -2.09 24.25
C THR A 251 1.36 -2.20 25.28
N ALA A 252 2.56 -1.70 24.96
CA ALA A 252 3.68 -1.68 25.91
C ALA A 252 3.41 -0.77 27.11
N ILE A 253 2.77 0.39 26.90
CA ILE A 253 2.33 1.28 27.99
C ILE A 253 1.29 0.59 28.87
N GLY A 254 0.31 -0.11 28.29
CA GLY A 254 -0.67 -0.89 29.05
C GLY A 254 0.00 -1.93 29.94
N ARG A 255 0.95 -2.70 29.37
CA ARG A 255 1.73 -3.69 30.13
C ARG A 255 2.59 -3.08 31.23
N TYR A 256 3.14 -1.89 30.98
CA TYR A 256 3.91 -1.17 31.98
C TYR A 256 3.07 -0.86 33.24
N VAL A 257 1.80 -0.50 33.04
CA VAL A 257 0.85 -0.22 34.13
C VAL A 257 0.40 -1.50 34.83
N GLU A 258 0.17 -2.59 34.08
CA GLU A 258 -0.37 -3.84 34.63
C GLU A 258 0.67 -4.73 35.33
N ILE A 259 1.87 -4.87 34.76
CA ILE A 259 2.87 -5.87 35.17
C ILE A 259 4.19 -5.20 35.62
N GLY A 260 4.58 -4.10 34.96
CA GLY A 260 5.74 -3.29 35.34
C GLY A 260 6.79 -3.09 34.24
N PRO A 261 7.90 -2.38 34.55
CA PRO A 261 8.89 -1.90 33.57
C PRO A 261 9.61 -2.97 32.77
N VAL A 262 10.03 -4.05 33.45
CA VAL A 262 10.89 -5.07 32.83
C VAL A 262 10.13 -5.84 31.76
N ASP A 263 8.89 -6.20 32.07
CA ASP A 263 8.02 -6.93 31.15
C ASP A 263 7.60 -6.06 29.95
N ALA A 264 7.23 -4.80 30.19
CA ALA A 264 6.91 -3.85 29.13
C ALA A 264 8.08 -3.62 28.17
N LEU A 265 9.30 -3.48 28.70
CA LEU A 265 10.51 -3.30 27.90
C LEU A 265 10.82 -4.56 27.08
N LEU A 266 10.74 -5.74 27.69
CA LEU A 266 10.99 -7.00 27.01
C LEU A 266 9.97 -7.25 25.89
N PHE A 267 8.69 -6.97 26.16
CA PHE A 267 7.62 -7.03 25.17
C PHE A 267 7.90 -6.07 24.00
N PHE A 268 8.19 -4.80 24.30
CA PHE A 268 8.40 -3.79 23.26
C PHE A 268 9.62 -4.12 22.39
N LEU A 269 10.72 -4.60 22.99
CA LEU A 269 11.89 -5.05 22.26
C LEU A 269 11.60 -6.29 21.41
N ALA A 270 10.95 -7.31 21.98
CA ALA A 270 10.60 -8.52 21.24
C ALA A 270 9.67 -8.21 20.06
N ALA A 271 8.62 -7.41 20.29
CA ALA A 271 7.67 -7.02 19.25
C ALA A 271 8.34 -6.19 18.15
N SER A 272 9.07 -5.14 18.55
CA SER A 272 9.71 -4.25 17.59
C SER A 272 10.78 -4.97 16.77
N VAL A 273 11.66 -5.75 17.41
CA VAL A 273 12.73 -6.44 16.69
C VAL A 273 12.18 -7.53 15.77
N LEU A 274 11.35 -8.44 16.28
CA LEU A 274 10.90 -9.58 15.47
C LEU A 274 10.00 -9.16 14.31
N VAL A 275 9.10 -8.20 14.53
CA VAL A 275 8.16 -7.74 13.49
C VAL A 275 8.86 -6.81 12.51
N HIS A 276 9.72 -5.90 12.99
CA HIS A 276 10.40 -4.97 12.10
C HIS A 276 11.48 -5.65 11.26
N VAL A 277 12.14 -6.69 11.77
CA VAL A 277 13.04 -7.53 10.95
C VAL A 277 12.27 -8.17 9.80
N ALA A 278 11.04 -8.65 10.03
CA ALA A 278 10.20 -9.17 8.95
C ALA A 278 9.90 -8.08 7.91
N GLU A 279 9.60 -6.85 8.34
CA GLU A 279 9.39 -5.70 7.43
C GLU A 279 10.63 -5.34 6.61
N LEU A 280 11.80 -5.31 7.25
CA LEU A 280 13.07 -4.92 6.63
C LEU A 280 13.67 -6.00 5.73
N VAL A 281 13.29 -7.27 5.89
CA VAL A 281 13.80 -8.37 5.05
C VAL A 281 12.82 -8.72 3.94
N ILE A 282 11.55 -8.94 4.27
CA ILE A 282 10.56 -9.46 3.32
C ILE A 282 10.27 -8.43 2.23
N ARG A 283 10.07 -7.17 2.61
CA ARG A 283 9.67 -6.11 1.68
C ARG A 283 10.74 -5.85 0.61
N PRO A 284 12.04 -5.61 0.92
CA PRO A 284 13.05 -5.49 -0.11
C PRO A 284 13.29 -6.80 -0.85
N TYR A 285 13.25 -7.98 -0.22
CA TYR A 285 13.43 -9.24 -0.95
C TYR A 285 12.39 -9.43 -2.07
N ILE A 286 11.11 -9.13 -1.79
CA ILE A 286 10.03 -9.25 -2.78
C ILE A 286 10.06 -8.12 -3.82
N VAL A 287 10.39 -6.89 -3.38
CA VAL A 287 10.40 -5.71 -4.26
C VAL A 287 11.68 -5.66 -5.13
N SER A 288 12.85 -5.94 -4.56
CA SER A 288 14.15 -5.91 -5.25
C SER A 288 14.28 -7.03 -6.28
N ALA A 289 13.62 -8.18 -6.06
CA ALA A 289 13.57 -9.26 -7.04
C ALA A 289 12.89 -8.83 -8.36
N LYS A 290 12.03 -7.80 -8.34
CA LYS A 290 11.24 -7.36 -9.50
C LYS A 290 11.45 -5.90 -9.89
N SER A 291 12.15 -5.09 -9.10
CA SER A 291 12.34 -3.66 -9.35
C SER A 291 13.65 -3.12 -8.77
N SER A 292 14.39 -2.34 -9.58
CA SER A 292 15.59 -1.62 -9.16
C SER A 292 15.27 -0.27 -8.47
N LEU A 293 14.12 -0.17 -7.81
CA LEU A 293 13.70 1.04 -7.11
C LEU A 293 14.46 1.21 -5.80
N HIS A 294 14.95 2.43 -5.55
CA HIS A 294 15.58 2.74 -4.28
C HIS A 294 14.53 2.68 -3.15
N PRO A 295 14.74 1.91 -2.06
CA PRO A 295 13.74 1.70 -1.02
C PRO A 295 13.21 2.99 -0.39
N LEU A 296 14.07 4.02 -0.26
CA LEU A 296 13.68 5.33 0.27
C LEU A 296 12.57 5.99 -0.56
N LEU A 297 12.63 5.87 -1.90
CA LEU A 297 11.66 6.49 -2.79
C LEU A 297 10.30 5.81 -2.69
N VAL A 298 10.30 4.48 -2.55
CA VAL A 298 9.08 3.69 -2.29
C VAL A 298 8.48 4.06 -0.92
N LEU A 299 9.32 4.21 0.11
CA LEU A 299 8.87 4.65 1.43
C LEU A 299 8.24 6.04 1.41
N LEU A 300 8.91 7.02 0.80
CA LEU A 300 8.40 8.38 0.67
C LEU A 300 7.10 8.42 -0.12
N ALA A 301 6.96 7.59 -1.16
CA ALA A 301 5.72 7.48 -1.91
C ALA A 301 4.57 6.92 -1.05
N PHE A 302 4.82 5.88 -0.25
CA PHE A 302 3.83 5.33 0.67
C PHE A 302 3.38 6.34 1.72
N LEU A 303 4.33 7.00 2.40
CA LEU A 303 4.05 8.00 3.43
C LEU A 303 3.36 9.24 2.85
N GLY A 304 3.92 9.81 1.77
CA GLY A 304 3.38 11.00 1.11
C GLY A 304 2.00 10.74 0.50
N GLY A 305 1.81 9.59 -0.15
CA GLY A 305 0.52 9.18 -0.69
C GLY A 305 -0.53 8.98 0.39
N GLY A 306 -0.16 8.33 1.50
CA GLY A 306 -1.04 8.14 2.65
C GLY A 306 -1.51 9.45 3.27
N LEU A 307 -0.62 10.44 3.37
CA LEU A 307 -0.95 11.76 3.92
C LEU A 307 -1.89 12.57 3.01
N VAL A 308 -1.75 12.47 1.69
CA VAL A 308 -2.53 13.28 0.74
C VAL A 308 -3.92 12.68 0.47
N ALA A 309 -4.00 11.35 0.31
CA ALA A 309 -5.21 10.68 -0.16
C ALA A 309 -5.54 9.40 0.63
N GLY A 310 -5.05 9.24 1.86
CA GLY A 310 -5.42 8.13 2.73
C GLY A 310 -5.03 6.76 2.16
N ILE A 311 -5.94 5.79 2.24
CA ILE A 311 -5.66 4.40 1.84
C ILE A 311 -5.44 4.28 0.32
N SER A 312 -6.25 4.96 -0.50
CA SER A 312 -6.06 4.99 -1.94
C SER A 312 -4.72 5.62 -2.32
N GLY A 313 -4.39 6.77 -1.73
CA GLY A 313 -3.12 7.46 -1.95
C GLY A 313 -1.91 6.61 -1.57
N PHE A 314 -2.01 5.87 -0.46
CA PHE A 314 -0.97 4.97 0.02
C PHE A 314 -0.59 3.91 -1.03
N PHE A 315 -1.55 3.30 -1.72
CA PHE A 315 -1.25 2.31 -2.77
C PHE A 315 -1.00 2.95 -4.14
N LEU A 316 -1.68 4.03 -4.48
CA LEU A 316 -1.55 4.71 -5.78
C LEU A 316 -0.21 5.43 -5.92
N ALA A 317 0.32 6.08 -4.89
CA ALA A 317 1.57 6.85 -5.03
C ALA A 317 2.79 5.98 -5.38
N PRO A 318 3.06 4.85 -4.70
CA PRO A 318 4.08 3.89 -5.14
C PRO A 318 3.80 3.29 -6.52
N ALA A 319 2.52 3.14 -6.88
CA ALA A 319 2.15 2.68 -8.21
C ALA A 319 2.55 3.68 -9.29
N MET A 320 2.30 4.97 -9.07
CA MET A 320 2.72 6.06 -9.96
C MET A 320 4.24 6.11 -10.10
N VAL A 321 4.97 5.97 -9.00
CA VAL A 321 6.43 5.82 -9.02
C VAL A 321 6.84 4.60 -9.85
N GLY A 322 6.19 3.46 -9.64
CA GLY A 322 6.45 2.22 -10.39
C GLY A 322 6.21 2.38 -11.89
N ILE A 323 5.18 3.15 -12.28
CA ILE A 323 4.89 3.47 -13.68
C ILE A 323 6.01 4.31 -14.28
N VAL A 324 6.37 5.43 -13.65
CA VAL A 324 7.42 6.35 -14.14
C VAL A 324 8.75 5.62 -14.27
N THR A 325 9.11 4.83 -13.26
CA THR A 325 10.37 4.08 -13.26
C THR A 325 10.38 2.89 -14.21
N GLY A 326 9.24 2.21 -14.38
CA GLY A 326 9.08 1.17 -15.40
C GLY A 326 9.30 1.72 -16.81
N ILE A 327 8.70 2.86 -17.14
CA ILE A 327 8.89 3.53 -18.43
C ILE A 327 10.36 3.94 -18.60
N TYR A 328 10.95 4.57 -17.58
CA TYR A 328 12.35 4.99 -17.62
C TYR A 328 13.31 3.81 -17.85
N GLN A 329 13.07 2.67 -17.19
CA GLN A 329 13.89 1.46 -17.37
C GLN A 329 13.84 0.93 -18.80
N VAL A 330 12.65 0.83 -19.40
CA VAL A 330 12.52 0.34 -20.79
C VAL A 330 13.17 1.31 -21.78
N VAL A 331 12.98 2.62 -21.60
CA VAL A 331 13.68 3.65 -22.43
C VAL A 331 15.20 3.55 -22.28
N ALA A 332 15.70 3.31 -21.07
CA ALA A 332 17.13 3.19 -20.81
C ALA A 332 17.73 1.89 -21.40
N GLU A 333 16.97 0.80 -21.39
CA GLU A 333 17.35 -0.48 -22.02
C GLU A 333 17.46 -0.33 -23.55
N GLU A 334 16.47 0.26 -24.21
CA GLU A 334 16.53 0.47 -25.67
C GLU A 334 17.69 1.38 -26.09
N ARG A 335 17.95 2.48 -25.35
CA ARG A 335 19.12 3.33 -25.65
C ARG A 335 20.43 2.58 -25.54
N LYS A 336 20.56 1.66 -24.58
CA LYS A 336 21.77 0.83 -24.44
C LYS A 336 21.90 -0.15 -25.60
N GLU A 337 20.82 -0.82 -25.98
CA GLU A 337 20.81 -1.74 -27.13
C GLU A 337 21.18 -1.01 -28.43
N GLU A 338 20.68 0.20 -28.65
CA GLU A 338 21.02 1.03 -29.81
C GLU A 338 22.51 1.42 -29.83
N GLN A 339 23.06 1.85 -28.68
CA GLN A 339 24.49 2.15 -28.54
C GLN A 339 25.38 0.92 -28.80
N GLU A 340 24.95 -0.26 -28.37
CA GLU A 340 25.67 -1.51 -28.62
C GLU A 340 25.61 -1.92 -30.10
N ARG A 341 24.45 -1.75 -30.78
CA ARG A 341 24.33 -1.98 -32.23
C ARG A 341 25.26 -1.06 -33.01
N VAL A 342 25.25 0.25 -32.72
CA VAL A 342 26.14 1.22 -33.39
C VAL A 342 27.62 0.87 -33.18
N LYS A 343 28.01 0.43 -31.97
CA LYS A 343 29.38 -0.06 -31.70
C LYS A 343 29.74 -1.31 -32.50
N ARG A 344 28.81 -2.27 -32.63
CA ARG A 344 29.03 -3.50 -33.42
C ARG A 344 29.18 -3.21 -34.91
N GLU A 345 28.36 -2.31 -35.45
CA GLU A 345 28.44 -1.89 -36.85
C GLU A 345 29.73 -1.12 -37.15
N ALA A 346 30.14 -0.21 -36.26
CA ALA A 346 31.41 0.49 -36.37
C ALA A 346 32.62 -0.46 -36.27
N GLY A 347 32.57 -1.47 -35.39
CA GLY A 347 33.61 -2.49 -35.27
C GLY A 347 33.71 -3.42 -36.48
N SER A 348 32.56 -3.82 -37.06
CA SER A 348 32.48 -4.64 -38.27
C SER A 348 33.01 -3.91 -39.52
N SER A 349 32.67 -2.63 -39.67
CA SER A 349 33.17 -1.79 -40.77
C SER A 349 34.69 -1.61 -40.72
N ASN A 350 35.26 -1.52 -39.52
CA ASN A 350 36.72 -1.43 -39.35
C ASN A 350 37.42 -2.77 -39.62
N ALA A 351 36.80 -3.91 -39.30
CA ALA A 351 37.35 -5.23 -39.60
C ALA A 351 37.31 -5.56 -41.11
N ALA A 352 36.26 -5.13 -41.83
CA ALA A 352 36.14 -5.32 -43.28
C ALA A 352 37.17 -4.52 -44.09
N LYS A 353 37.67 -3.39 -43.56
CA LYS A 353 38.73 -2.58 -44.19
C LYS A 353 40.14 -3.14 -44.01
N ILE A 354 40.33 -4.13 -43.13
CA ILE A 354 41.65 -4.70 -42.80
C ILE A 354 41.91 -6.01 -43.57
N VAL A 355 40.93 -6.56 -44.29
CA VAL A 355 41.18 -7.67 -45.22
C VAL A 355 41.95 -7.11 -46.43
N PRO A 356 43.24 -7.43 -46.60
CA PRO A 356 43.97 -7.01 -47.77
C PRO A 356 43.43 -7.80 -48.96
N GLU A 357 43.22 -7.14 -50.10
CA GLU A 357 43.09 -7.81 -51.38
C GLU A 357 44.40 -8.58 -51.65
N THR A 358 44.48 -9.83 -51.21
CA THR A 358 45.46 -10.78 -51.72
C THR A 358 44.87 -11.38 -52.99
N GLY A 359 45.34 -10.88 -54.12
CA GLY A 359 45.19 -11.52 -55.43
C GLY A 359 46.04 -12.75 -55.62
#